data_AF-C5Z213-F1
#
_entry.id   AF-C5Z213-F1
#
_cell.length_a   1.000
_cell.length_b   1.000
_cell.length_c   1.000
_cell.angle_alpha   90.00
_cell.angle_beta   90.00
_cell.angle_gamma   90.00
#
_symmetry.space_group_name_H-M   'P 1'
#
loop_
_entity.id
_entity.type
_entity.pdbx_description
1 polymer ?
#
loop_
_entity_poly.entity_id
_entity_poly.type
_entity_poly.pdbx_seq_one_letter_code
_entity_poly.pdbx_strand_id
1 'polypeptide(L)'
;MASAVAVAVPALGSSTAPILGHHQNQKWSCGLVPGRSSSARDRDRVGGVRQRKILALVVPPPLVSASDHWGNWTFLLSTAALGIWSEKRTPVGKALSGALVSVLLGLAASSAGVVAADTPAYRVVLEYLLPLAIPLLLFRADLRRVLRSTGALLLAFLLGSLATTIGTVVAFLLVPMRSLGPDNWKIAAALMSRHIGGAVNYVAVSEALEVSPSVLAAGLAADNIICALYFTSIFAIAARIPAEDHSVGGDSDHHQQPVVLAHSAVAMAAAFAICKAGKLATTVLGVPGGSLPCITAIVVALATLFPCHLGVLAPSAEPVAVILMQVFFAVVGANGSIGNVISTSPSIFAFASVQIAVHLLVTLGVGNLLGLHTKLLLIASNANVGGPTTACGMATAKGWTSLVVPGILAGIFGIAIATFMGIAFGLLLLKHMA
;
A
#
# COMPACT_ATOMS: atom_id res chain seq x y z
N MET A 1 -3.52 39.98 -34.07
CA MET A 1 -2.79 40.40 -35.28
C MET A 1 -1.39 39.78 -35.18
N ALA A 2 -1.21 38.53 -35.65
CA ALA A 2 -0.68 38.12 -36.97
C ALA A 2 0.80 38.55 -37.14
N SER A 3 1.81 37.72 -37.43
CA SER A 3 1.94 36.51 -38.30
C SER A 3 2.90 35.49 -37.66
N ALA A 4 2.84 34.15 -37.80
CA ALA A 4 2.60 33.23 -38.92
C ALA A 4 3.73 33.15 -39.96
N VAL A 5 4.58 32.10 -39.87
CA VAL A 5 5.25 31.50 -41.03
C VAL A 5 5.06 29.99 -40.93
N ALA A 6 4.25 29.47 -41.83
CA ALA A 6 4.08 28.06 -42.14
C ALA A 6 4.94 27.71 -43.35
N VAL A 7 5.47 26.49 -43.39
CA VAL A 7 6.02 25.88 -44.60
C VAL A 7 5.25 24.58 -44.84
N ALA A 8 4.64 24.47 -46.00
CA ALA A 8 3.83 23.33 -46.44
C ALA A 8 4.42 22.68 -47.71
N VAL A 9 4.66 21.36 -47.61
CA VAL A 9 4.29 20.24 -48.52
C VAL A 9 4.70 20.29 -50.01
N PRO A 10 4.98 19.13 -50.64
CA PRO A 10 3.96 18.57 -51.52
C PRO A 10 3.72 17.05 -51.34
N ALA A 11 2.46 16.69 -51.53
CA ALA A 11 1.92 15.34 -51.57
C ALA A 11 1.76 14.90 -53.04
N LEU A 12 2.04 13.63 -53.31
CA LEU A 12 1.72 12.83 -54.50
C LEU A 12 1.76 11.38 -53.98
N GLY A 13 0.80 10.46 -54.16
CA GLY A 13 -0.49 10.42 -54.83
C GLY A 13 -1.14 9.07 -54.47
N SER A 14 -2.46 9.04 -54.54
CA SER A 14 -3.36 7.90 -54.28
C SER A 14 -3.13 6.66 -55.13
N SER A 15 -3.31 5.45 -54.57
CA SER A 15 -4.06 4.37 -55.21
C SER A 15 -4.40 3.20 -54.26
N THR A 16 -5.70 2.89 -54.21
CA THR A 16 -6.36 1.58 -54.10
C THR A 16 -6.11 0.63 -52.91
N ALA A 17 -7.21 0.37 -52.19
CA ALA A 17 -7.42 -0.79 -51.33
C ALA A 17 -7.52 -2.11 -52.14
N PRO A 18 -7.37 -3.26 -51.47
CA PRO A 18 -8.33 -4.32 -51.70
C PRO A 18 -8.96 -4.85 -50.41
N ILE A 19 -10.27 -4.94 -50.49
CA ILE A 19 -11.19 -5.70 -49.65
C ILE A 19 -10.91 -7.20 -49.87
N LEU A 20 -10.71 -7.96 -48.80
CA LEU A 20 -10.88 -9.41 -48.81
C LEU A 20 -11.70 -9.81 -47.58
N GLY A 21 -12.98 -10.05 -47.83
CA GLY A 21 -13.90 -10.64 -46.88
C GLY A 21 -13.67 -12.14 -46.76
N HIS A 22 -13.72 -12.64 -45.53
CA HIS A 22 -14.01 -14.05 -45.27
C HIS A 22 -15.32 -14.13 -44.49
N HIS A 23 -16.39 -14.34 -45.23
CA HIS A 23 -17.63 -14.94 -44.72
C HIS A 23 -17.36 -16.41 -44.40
N GLN A 24 -17.67 -16.84 -43.18
CA GLN A 24 -18.06 -18.23 -42.94
C GLN A 24 -19.36 -18.25 -42.11
N ASN A 25 -20.45 -18.40 -42.86
CA ASN A 25 -21.76 -18.81 -42.40
C ASN A 25 -21.69 -20.25 -41.86
N GLN A 26 -21.96 -20.46 -40.57
CA GLN A 26 -22.43 -21.77 -40.09
C GLN A 26 -23.95 -21.72 -39.93
N LYS A 27 -24.63 -22.19 -40.98
CA LYS A 27 -26.05 -22.55 -40.97
C LYS A 27 -26.22 -23.89 -40.25
N TRP A 28 -26.90 -23.90 -39.10
CA TRP A 28 -27.47 -25.13 -38.55
C TRP A 28 -28.81 -25.38 -39.27
N SER A 29 -28.79 -26.33 -40.21
CA SER A 29 -29.99 -26.81 -40.90
C SER A 29 -30.66 -27.93 -40.12
N CYS A 30 -31.99 -27.90 -40.17
CA CYS A 30 -32.92 -28.88 -39.63
C CYS A 30 -32.63 -30.30 -40.17
N GLY A 31 -32.60 -31.29 -39.26
CA GLY A 31 -32.70 -32.70 -39.59
C GLY A 31 -34.00 -33.28 -39.05
N LEU A 32 -34.98 -33.44 -39.94
CA LEU A 32 -36.23 -34.19 -39.76
C LEU A 32 -36.12 -35.47 -40.59
N VAL A 33 -36.18 -36.66 -39.99
CA VAL A 33 -36.66 -37.92 -40.61
C VAL A 33 -37.24 -38.83 -39.50
N PRO A 34 -38.33 -39.60 -39.74
CA PRO A 34 -39.36 -39.89 -38.73
C PRO A 34 -39.30 -41.34 -38.18
N GLY A 35 -39.94 -41.56 -37.02
CA GLY A 35 -40.06 -42.88 -36.42
C GLY A 35 -41.24 -43.03 -35.46
N ARG A 36 -42.37 -43.50 -36.02
CA ARG A 36 -43.47 -44.31 -35.46
C ARG A 36 -44.00 -44.08 -34.03
N SER A 37 -45.31 -43.88 -34.00
CA SER A 37 -46.23 -44.03 -32.87
C SER A 37 -46.26 -45.45 -32.30
N SER A 38 -46.20 -45.57 -30.96
CA SER A 38 -46.93 -46.62 -30.24
C SER A 38 -47.08 -46.30 -28.75
N SER A 39 -48.36 -46.11 -28.36
CA SER A 39 -49.02 -46.48 -27.10
C SER A 39 -48.40 -46.16 -25.73
N ALA A 40 -49.21 -45.43 -24.98
CA ALA A 40 -49.26 -45.35 -23.52
C ALA A 40 -49.24 -46.71 -22.80
N ARG A 41 -48.40 -46.83 -21.76
CA ARG A 41 -48.78 -47.11 -20.36
C ARG A 41 -47.54 -47.49 -19.54
N ASP A 42 -47.58 -47.11 -18.27
CA ASP A 42 -46.72 -47.54 -17.17
C ASP A 42 -45.24 -47.15 -17.19
N ARG A 43 -44.93 -46.09 -16.43
CA ARG A 43 -44.14 -46.23 -15.20
C ARG A 43 -44.22 -44.95 -14.36
N ASP A 44 -45.02 -45.03 -13.31
CA ASP A 44 -44.94 -44.18 -12.14
C ASP A 44 -43.57 -44.28 -11.45
N ARG A 45 -43.21 -43.17 -10.78
CA ARG A 45 -42.13 -42.98 -9.78
C ARG A 45 -40.71 -42.74 -10.29
N VAL A 46 -40.40 -41.49 -10.59
CA VAL A 46 -39.12 -40.86 -10.20
C VAL A 46 -39.40 -39.44 -9.68
N GLY A 47 -38.86 -39.13 -8.50
CA GLY A 47 -39.20 -37.96 -7.68
C GLY A 47 -39.02 -36.62 -8.38
N GLY A 48 -40.06 -35.79 -8.29
CA GLY A 48 -39.99 -34.39 -8.67
C GLY A 48 -39.07 -33.62 -7.73
N VAL A 49 -37.83 -33.41 -8.17
CA VAL A 49 -37.00 -32.33 -7.62
C VAL A 49 -37.66 -31.03 -8.06
N ARG A 50 -38.41 -30.39 -7.15
CA ARG A 50 -38.84 -29.00 -7.30
C ARG A 50 -37.58 -28.17 -7.57
N GLN A 51 -37.35 -27.77 -8.82
CA GLN A 51 -36.45 -26.66 -9.14
C GLN A 51 -36.96 -25.44 -8.38
N ARG A 52 -36.39 -25.16 -7.20
CA ARG A 52 -36.51 -23.85 -6.59
C ARG A 52 -35.96 -22.87 -7.61
N LYS A 53 -36.81 -22.03 -8.19
CA LYS A 53 -36.38 -20.79 -8.83
C LYS A 53 -35.49 -20.10 -7.81
N ILE A 54 -34.18 -20.11 -8.05
CA ILE A 54 -33.26 -19.21 -7.37
C ILE A 54 -33.75 -17.84 -7.80
N LEU A 55 -34.51 -17.15 -6.95
CA LEU A 55 -34.68 -15.72 -7.10
C LEU A 55 -33.26 -15.18 -7.09
N ALA A 56 -32.76 -14.78 -8.25
CA ALA A 56 -31.58 -13.95 -8.33
C ALA A 56 -31.87 -12.78 -7.40
N LEU A 57 -31.13 -12.69 -6.29
CA LEU A 57 -31.19 -11.53 -5.42
C LEU A 57 -30.81 -10.35 -6.32
N VAL A 58 -31.80 -9.57 -6.75
CA VAL A 58 -31.56 -8.36 -7.54
C VAL A 58 -30.93 -7.38 -6.56
N VAL A 59 -29.60 -7.39 -6.49
CA VAL A 59 -28.85 -6.36 -5.79
C VAL A 59 -29.17 -5.07 -6.54
N PRO A 60 -29.73 -4.05 -5.88
CA PRO A 60 -30.02 -2.79 -6.54
C PRO A 60 -28.73 -2.23 -7.17
N PRO A 61 -28.81 -1.63 -8.36
CA PRO A 61 -27.63 -1.05 -8.99
C PRO A 61 -27.02 0.00 -8.05
N PRO A 62 -25.69 0.10 -7.99
CA PRO A 62 -25.06 1.03 -7.09
C PRO A 62 -25.43 2.48 -7.42
N LEU A 63 -25.55 3.32 -6.38
CA LEU A 63 -25.92 4.73 -6.55
C LEU A 63 -24.95 5.46 -7.50
N VAL A 64 -23.66 5.17 -7.37
CA VAL A 64 -22.60 5.58 -8.29
C VAL A 64 -22.20 4.35 -9.12
N SER A 65 -22.60 4.36 -10.38
CA SER A 65 -22.28 3.28 -11.32
C SER A 65 -20.79 3.25 -11.69
N ALA A 66 -20.30 2.10 -12.16
CA ALA A 66 -18.90 1.98 -12.62
C ALA A 66 -18.56 2.92 -13.80
N SER A 67 -19.55 3.30 -14.60
CA SER A 67 -19.42 4.27 -15.71
C SER A 67 -19.49 5.73 -15.29
N ASP A 68 -19.92 6.03 -14.05
CA ASP A 68 -20.00 7.40 -13.56
C ASP A 68 -18.61 7.89 -13.12
N HIS A 69 -17.84 8.40 -14.08
CA HIS A 69 -16.47 8.86 -13.82
C HIS A 69 -16.40 9.98 -12.78
N TRP A 70 -17.31 10.95 -12.82
CA TRP A 70 -17.31 12.08 -11.89
C TRP A 70 -17.76 11.66 -10.50
N GLY A 71 -18.79 10.80 -10.39
CA GLY A 71 -19.22 10.25 -9.11
C GLY A 71 -18.12 9.43 -8.43
N ASN A 72 -17.42 8.58 -9.19
CA ASN A 72 -16.34 7.76 -8.67
C ASN A 72 -15.16 8.61 -8.16
N TRP A 73 -14.71 9.62 -8.92
CA TRP A 73 -13.63 10.51 -8.45
C TRP A 73 -14.05 11.39 -7.28
N THR A 74 -15.29 11.87 -7.27
CA THR A 74 -15.85 12.63 -6.14
C THR A 74 -15.82 11.79 -4.88
N PHE A 75 -16.32 10.55 -4.96
CA PHE A 75 -16.28 9.61 -3.84
C PHE A 75 -14.85 9.38 -3.32
N LEU A 76 -13.91 9.08 -4.21
CA LEU A 76 -12.53 8.81 -3.81
C LEU A 76 -11.88 10.00 -3.12
N LEU A 77 -12.02 11.20 -3.70
CA LEU A 77 -11.43 12.42 -3.14
C LEU A 77 -12.13 12.84 -1.85
N SER A 78 -13.45 12.70 -1.74
CA SER A 78 -14.18 12.97 -0.50
C SER A 78 -13.79 12.01 0.61
N THR A 79 -13.71 10.70 0.32
CA THR A 79 -13.25 9.70 1.29
C THR A 79 -11.80 9.97 1.72
N ALA A 80 -10.95 10.40 0.80
CA ALA A 80 -9.58 10.79 1.13
C ALA A 80 -9.52 12.04 2.02
N ALA A 81 -10.27 13.10 1.67
CA ALA A 81 -10.35 14.31 2.48
C ALA A 81 -10.90 14.02 3.88
N LEU A 82 -11.95 13.19 4.00
CA LEU A 82 -12.52 12.76 5.27
C LEU A 82 -11.52 11.97 6.11
N GLY A 83 -10.73 11.08 5.50
CA GLY A 83 -9.65 10.36 6.17
C GLY A 83 -8.65 11.34 6.80
N ILE A 84 -8.07 12.23 6.00
CA ILE A 84 -7.08 13.23 6.47
C ILE A 84 -7.69 14.17 7.51
N TRP A 85 -8.91 14.63 7.27
CA TRP A 85 -9.63 15.54 8.18
C TRP A 85 -9.89 14.88 9.54
N SER A 86 -10.37 13.63 9.53
CA SER A 86 -10.73 12.90 10.75
C SER A 86 -9.52 12.71 11.67
N GLU A 87 -8.37 12.40 11.08
CA GLU A 87 -7.09 12.24 11.79
C GLU A 87 -6.65 13.52 12.51
N LYS A 88 -6.93 14.69 11.92
CA LYS A 88 -6.54 15.98 12.53
C LYS A 88 -7.55 16.48 13.54
N ARG A 89 -8.85 16.26 13.31
CA ARG A 89 -9.93 16.97 14.02
C ARG A 89 -10.68 16.13 15.05
N THR A 90 -10.66 14.80 14.96
CA THR A 90 -11.47 13.94 15.83
C THR A 90 -10.63 13.02 16.70
N PRO A 91 -11.01 12.75 17.96
CA PRO A 91 -10.28 11.82 18.81
C PRO A 91 -10.30 10.39 18.25
N VAL A 92 -11.41 10.00 17.62
CA VAL A 92 -11.56 8.69 16.97
C VAL A 92 -10.67 8.59 15.73
N GLY A 93 -10.64 9.59 14.86
CA GLY A 93 -9.76 9.60 13.68
C GLY A 93 -8.28 9.62 14.05
N LYS A 94 -7.90 10.33 15.13
CA LYS A 94 -6.53 10.26 15.69
C LYS A 94 -6.15 8.84 16.12
N ALA A 95 -7.09 8.09 16.68
CA ALA A 95 -6.87 6.71 17.10
C ALA A 95 -6.85 5.72 15.93
N LEU A 96 -7.71 5.93 14.92
CA LEU A 96 -7.85 5.02 13.79
C LEU A 96 -6.80 5.24 12.69
N SER A 97 -6.18 6.43 12.61
CA SER A 97 -5.45 6.95 11.45
C SER A 97 -6.35 7.29 10.25
N GLY A 98 -5.96 8.27 9.44
CA GLY A 98 -6.68 8.61 8.24
C GLY A 98 -6.78 7.42 7.29
N ALA A 99 -5.70 6.67 7.11
CA ALA A 99 -5.63 5.50 6.24
C ALA A 99 -6.75 4.48 6.53
N LEU A 100 -6.91 4.09 7.80
CA LEU A 100 -7.98 3.18 8.21
C LEU A 100 -9.36 3.76 7.93
N VAL A 101 -9.57 5.05 8.23
CA VAL A 101 -10.85 5.72 8.00
C VAL A 101 -11.21 5.66 6.52
N SER A 102 -10.28 5.93 5.59
CA SER A 102 -10.56 5.82 4.16
C SER A 102 -10.83 4.40 3.69
N VAL A 103 -10.11 3.39 4.22
CA VAL A 103 -10.43 1.97 3.93
C VAL A 103 -11.84 1.62 4.42
N LEU A 104 -12.20 1.99 5.66
CA LEU A 104 -13.50 1.68 6.24
C LEU A 104 -14.65 2.38 5.52
N LEU A 105 -14.48 3.66 5.17
CA LEU A 105 -15.46 4.41 4.37
C LEU A 105 -15.62 3.80 2.97
N GLY A 106 -14.50 3.41 2.33
CA GLY A 106 -14.48 2.67 1.08
C GLY A 106 -15.32 1.39 1.14
N LEU A 107 -15.02 0.57 2.14
CA LEU A 107 -15.65 -0.72 2.38
C LEU A 107 -17.13 -0.58 2.71
N ALA A 108 -17.49 0.39 3.55
CA ALA A 108 -18.87 0.68 3.92
C ALA A 108 -19.69 1.13 2.72
N ALA A 109 -19.15 2.02 1.88
CA ALA A 109 -19.84 2.51 0.68
C ALA A 109 -20.07 1.40 -0.34
N SER A 110 -19.08 0.54 -0.57
CA SER A 110 -19.22 -0.63 -1.46
C SER A 110 -20.25 -1.61 -0.92
N SER A 111 -20.19 -1.93 0.38
CA SER A 111 -21.11 -2.86 1.04
C SER A 111 -22.55 -2.35 1.11
N ALA A 112 -22.73 -1.03 1.20
CA ALA A 112 -24.05 -0.38 1.18
C ALA A 112 -24.62 -0.21 -0.24
N GLY A 113 -23.90 -0.62 -1.29
CA GLY A 113 -24.31 -0.41 -2.68
C GLY A 113 -24.27 1.06 -3.09
N VAL A 114 -23.46 1.90 -2.45
CA VAL A 114 -23.28 3.30 -2.84
C VAL A 114 -22.35 3.41 -4.05
N VAL A 115 -21.31 2.58 -4.11
CA VAL A 115 -20.33 2.57 -5.20
C VAL A 115 -20.16 1.18 -5.78
N ALA A 116 -19.84 1.09 -7.07
CA ALA A 116 -19.47 -0.16 -7.72
C ALA A 116 -18.02 -0.57 -7.36
N ALA A 117 -17.77 -1.88 -7.26
CA ALA A 117 -16.41 -2.43 -7.26
C ALA A 117 -15.82 -2.43 -8.69
N ASP A 118 -14.48 -2.44 -8.79
CA ASP A 118 -13.73 -2.51 -10.06
C ASP A 118 -14.13 -1.45 -11.11
N THR A 119 -14.06 -0.18 -10.74
CA THR A 119 -14.33 0.92 -11.68
C THR A 119 -13.07 1.35 -12.44
N PRO A 120 -13.19 1.97 -13.64
CA PRO A 120 -12.04 2.51 -14.36
C PRO A 120 -11.22 3.51 -13.54
N ALA A 121 -11.88 4.31 -12.68
CA ALA A 121 -11.19 5.24 -11.79
C ALA A 121 -10.26 4.51 -10.81
N TYR A 122 -10.71 3.36 -10.28
CA TYR A 122 -9.93 2.57 -9.32
C TYR A 122 -8.68 1.98 -9.97
N ARG A 123 -8.79 1.55 -11.23
CA ARG A 123 -7.65 1.08 -12.03
C ARG A 123 -6.62 2.19 -12.25
N VAL A 124 -7.06 3.43 -12.52
CA VAL A 124 -6.15 4.58 -12.64
C VAL A 124 -5.39 4.82 -11.33
N VAL A 125 -6.06 4.71 -10.18
CA VAL A 125 -5.42 4.87 -8.88
C VAL A 125 -4.33 3.82 -8.68
N LEU A 126 -4.65 2.54 -8.93
CA LEU A 126 -3.70 1.44 -8.75
C LEU A 126 -2.54 1.51 -9.77
N GLU A 127 -2.81 1.84 -11.03
CA GLU A 127 -1.80 1.80 -12.10
C GLU A 127 -0.90 3.04 -12.17
N TYR A 128 -1.39 4.20 -11.73
CA TYR A 128 -0.68 5.47 -11.87
C TYR A 128 -0.48 6.18 -10.53
N LEU A 129 -1.53 6.40 -9.73
CA LEU A 129 -1.42 7.23 -8.53
C LEU A 129 -0.64 6.55 -7.39
N LEU A 130 -0.82 5.24 -7.21
CA LEU A 130 -0.06 4.46 -6.24
C LEU A 130 1.45 4.47 -6.56
N PRO A 131 1.89 4.06 -7.77
CA PRO A 131 3.31 4.13 -8.12
C PRO A 131 3.90 5.53 -7.99
N LEU A 132 3.12 6.57 -8.29
CA LEU A 132 3.54 7.97 -8.20
C LEU A 132 3.76 8.45 -6.76
N ALA A 133 3.01 7.93 -5.79
CA ALA A 133 3.18 8.29 -4.39
C ALA A 133 4.55 7.87 -3.83
N ILE A 134 5.11 6.75 -4.31
CA ILE A 134 6.40 6.21 -3.86
C ILE A 134 7.56 7.20 -4.05
N PRO A 135 7.86 7.69 -5.27
CA PRO A 135 8.96 8.62 -5.46
C PRO A 135 8.73 9.94 -4.73
N LEU A 136 7.50 10.44 -4.67
CA LEU A 136 7.18 11.68 -3.94
C LEU A 136 7.49 11.55 -2.44
N LEU A 137 7.27 10.38 -1.82
CA LEU A 137 7.64 10.11 -0.42
C LEU A 137 9.15 9.90 -0.24
N LEU A 138 9.85 9.44 -1.27
CA LEU A 138 11.24 9.02 -1.21
C LEU A 138 12.25 10.06 -1.71
N PHE A 139 11.84 11.27 -2.09
CA PHE A 139 12.78 12.33 -2.47
C PHE A 139 13.76 12.75 -1.37
N ARG A 140 13.49 12.40 -0.09
CA ARG A 140 14.44 12.60 1.02
C ARG A 140 15.27 11.35 1.37
N ALA A 141 15.19 10.29 0.58
CA ALA A 141 15.89 9.03 0.81
C ALA A 141 17.37 9.05 0.41
N ASP A 142 18.10 10.00 0.99
CA ASP A 142 19.55 10.08 0.88
C ASP A 142 20.21 9.06 1.82
N LEU A 143 20.60 7.90 1.28
CA LEU A 143 21.24 6.84 2.06
C LEU A 143 22.61 7.24 2.61
N ARG A 144 23.33 8.17 1.98
CA ARG A 144 24.63 8.65 2.51
C ARG A 144 24.41 9.44 3.77
N ARG A 145 23.37 10.27 3.80
CA ARG A 145 22.96 11.02 5.00
C ARG A 145 22.46 10.10 6.09
N VAL A 146 21.66 9.08 5.76
CA VAL A 146 21.23 8.04 6.72
C VAL A 146 22.46 7.43 7.40
N LEU A 147 23.40 6.90 6.63
CA LEU A 147 24.57 6.20 7.18
C LEU A 147 25.45 7.12 8.03
N ARG A 148 25.60 8.39 7.65
CA ARG A 148 26.45 9.36 8.38
C ARG A 148 25.78 9.96 9.60
N SER A 149 24.46 10.18 9.58
CA SER A 149 23.76 10.99 10.59
C SER A 149 22.89 10.17 11.55
N THR A 150 22.55 8.92 11.24
CA THR A 150 21.71 8.09 12.13
C THR A 150 22.50 7.49 13.30
N GLY A 151 23.81 7.28 13.16
CA GLY A 151 24.69 6.81 14.24
C GLY A 151 24.24 5.48 14.86
N ALA A 152 24.30 5.36 16.19
CA ALA A 152 23.90 4.15 16.93
C ALA A 152 22.41 3.79 16.76
N LEU A 153 21.56 4.75 16.39
CA LEU A 153 20.14 4.48 16.13
C LEU A 153 19.96 3.56 14.92
N LEU A 154 20.87 3.59 13.95
CA LEU A 154 20.81 2.73 12.77
C LEU A 154 21.01 1.26 13.17
N LEU A 155 21.93 1.01 14.11
CA LEU A 155 22.16 -0.35 14.63
C LEU A 155 20.92 -0.86 15.37
N ALA A 156 20.30 -0.02 16.19
CA ALA A 156 19.03 -0.37 16.85
C ALA A 156 17.89 -0.60 15.86
N PHE A 157 17.84 0.18 14.77
CA PHE A 157 16.85 0.00 13.71
C PHE A 157 17.07 -1.32 12.95
N LEU A 158 18.32 -1.66 12.63
CA LEU A 158 18.67 -2.93 12.00
C LEU A 158 18.36 -4.12 12.91
N LEU A 159 18.62 -3.98 14.21
CA LEU A 159 18.19 -4.95 15.22
C LEU A 159 16.67 -5.09 15.22
N GLY A 160 15.93 -3.98 15.17
CA GLY A 160 14.48 -3.98 15.03
C GLY A 160 14.02 -4.68 13.75
N SER A 161 14.65 -4.43 12.60
CA SER A 161 14.33 -5.11 11.35
C SER A 161 14.54 -6.62 11.43
N LEU A 162 15.62 -7.06 12.09
CA LEU A 162 15.88 -8.47 12.36
C LEU A 162 14.84 -9.06 13.33
N ALA A 163 14.49 -8.32 14.39
CA ALA A 163 13.45 -8.69 15.34
C ALA A 163 12.09 -8.87 14.66
N THR A 164 11.70 -7.97 13.75
CA THR A 164 10.50 -8.11 12.93
C THR A 164 10.57 -9.38 12.08
N THR A 165 11.70 -9.65 11.43
CA THR A 165 11.90 -10.85 10.60
C THR A 165 11.71 -12.13 11.42
N ILE A 166 12.34 -12.20 12.60
CA ILE A 166 12.18 -13.31 13.55
C ILE A 166 10.72 -13.40 14.00
N GLY A 167 10.10 -12.27 14.35
CA GLY A 167 8.69 -12.20 14.74
C GLY A 167 7.76 -12.71 13.65
N THR A 168 8.05 -12.44 12.38
CA THR A 168 7.29 -12.96 11.24
C THR A 168 7.39 -14.48 11.16
N VAL A 169 8.58 -15.07 11.31
CA VAL A 169 8.75 -16.54 11.34
C VAL A 169 7.96 -17.15 12.50
N VAL A 170 8.14 -16.60 13.71
CA VAL A 170 7.48 -17.10 14.92
C VAL A 170 5.95 -17.00 14.77
N ALA A 171 5.45 -15.85 14.32
CA ALA A 171 4.02 -15.67 14.09
C ALA A 171 3.47 -16.62 13.02
N PHE A 172 4.23 -16.86 11.94
CA PHE A 172 3.82 -17.75 10.86
C PHE A 172 3.71 -19.21 11.33
N LEU A 173 4.60 -19.62 12.23
CA LEU A 173 4.57 -20.97 12.84
C LEU A 173 3.46 -21.12 13.88
N LEU A 174 3.17 -20.07 14.66
CA LEU A 174 2.20 -20.13 15.76
C LEU A 174 0.76 -19.87 15.31
N VAL A 175 0.55 -19.07 14.27
CA VAL A 175 -0.78 -18.62 13.83
C VAL A 175 -1.07 -19.18 12.43
N PRO A 176 -1.79 -20.31 12.33
CA PRO A 176 -2.10 -20.92 11.04
C PRO A 176 -3.13 -20.07 10.28
N MET A 177 -2.65 -19.32 9.30
CA MET A 177 -3.44 -18.45 8.42
C MET A 177 -4.15 -19.21 7.27
N ARG A 178 -4.73 -20.38 7.55
CA ARG A 178 -5.29 -21.28 6.51
C ARG A 178 -6.49 -20.67 5.76
N SER A 179 -7.27 -19.80 6.41
CA SER A 179 -8.42 -19.11 5.80
C SER A 179 -8.03 -18.18 4.65
N LEU A 180 -6.75 -17.80 4.55
CA LEU A 180 -6.22 -16.91 3.52
C LEU A 180 -5.80 -17.64 2.24
N GLY A 181 -5.83 -18.98 2.24
CA GLY A 181 -5.44 -19.80 1.10
C GLY A 181 -4.03 -19.43 0.59
N PRO A 182 -3.85 -19.18 -0.73
CA PRO A 182 -2.54 -18.87 -1.32
C PRO A 182 -1.97 -17.51 -0.91
N ASP A 183 -2.77 -16.65 -0.26
CA ASP A 183 -2.33 -15.32 0.18
C ASP A 183 -1.69 -15.33 1.58
N ASN A 184 -1.69 -16.47 2.29
CA ASN A 184 -1.19 -16.56 3.67
C ASN A 184 0.27 -16.10 3.86
N TRP A 185 1.20 -16.56 3.03
CA TRP A 185 2.62 -16.22 3.11
C TRP A 185 2.90 -14.86 2.49
N LYS A 186 2.09 -14.45 1.51
CA LYS A 186 2.19 -13.15 0.85
C LYS A 186 1.82 -12.02 1.81
N ILE A 187 0.72 -12.18 2.55
CA ILE A 187 0.30 -11.20 3.55
C ILE A 187 1.27 -11.15 4.74
N ALA A 188 1.86 -12.29 5.13
CA ALA A 188 2.94 -12.33 6.12
C ALA A 188 4.16 -11.53 5.67
N ALA A 189 4.60 -11.70 4.41
CA ALA A 189 5.68 -10.91 3.82
C ALA A 189 5.34 -9.41 3.76
N ALA A 190 4.10 -9.07 3.40
CA ALA A 190 3.63 -7.68 3.37
C ALA A 190 3.63 -7.05 4.77
N LEU A 191 3.18 -7.76 5.80
CA LEU A 191 3.20 -7.29 7.20
C LEU A 191 4.60 -7.23 7.80
N MET A 192 5.50 -8.12 7.39
CA MET A 192 6.93 -7.98 7.71
C MET A 192 7.47 -6.65 7.16
N SER A 193 7.25 -6.40 5.88
CA SER A 193 7.67 -5.18 5.19
C SER A 193 7.04 -3.93 5.82
N ARG A 194 5.76 -4.01 6.20
CA ARG A 194 4.99 -2.98 6.90
C ARG A 194 5.64 -2.53 8.21
N HIS A 195 6.07 -3.51 9.00
CA HIS A 195 6.65 -3.30 10.33
C HIS A 195 8.17 -3.06 10.30
N ILE A 196 8.77 -2.95 9.11
CA ILE A 196 10.16 -2.48 8.91
C ILE A 196 10.19 -1.10 8.25
N GLY A 197 9.25 -0.80 7.33
CA GLY A 197 9.31 0.41 6.51
C GLY A 197 7.97 1.03 6.13
N GLY A 198 6.92 0.82 6.91
CA GLY A 198 5.67 1.58 6.78
C GLY A 198 4.65 1.05 5.76
N ALA A 199 3.50 1.72 5.68
CA ALA A 199 2.35 1.28 4.89
C ALA A 199 2.62 1.21 3.37
N VAL A 200 3.47 2.08 2.84
CA VAL A 200 3.84 2.01 1.42
C VAL A 200 4.56 0.72 1.05
N ASN A 201 5.35 0.19 1.98
CA ASN A 201 6.10 -1.05 1.79
C ASN A 201 5.21 -2.29 1.91
N TYR A 202 4.16 -2.23 2.73
CA TYR A 202 3.09 -3.22 2.72
C TYR A 202 2.41 -3.30 1.35
N VAL A 203 2.05 -2.15 0.79
CA VAL A 203 1.36 -2.07 -0.50
C VAL A 203 2.27 -2.55 -1.63
N ALA A 204 3.53 -2.14 -1.62
CA ALA A 204 4.50 -2.55 -2.64
C ALA A 204 4.73 -4.05 -2.67
N VAL A 205 4.88 -4.69 -1.50
CA VAL A 205 5.00 -6.16 -1.42
C VAL A 205 3.70 -6.84 -1.80
N SER A 206 2.54 -6.27 -1.44
CA SER A 206 1.24 -6.85 -1.77
C SER A 206 0.96 -6.81 -3.27
N GLU A 207 1.34 -5.75 -3.97
CA GLU A 207 1.29 -5.69 -5.44
C GLU A 207 2.26 -6.71 -6.05
N ALA A 208 3.52 -6.71 -5.61
CA ALA A 208 4.57 -7.57 -6.17
C ALA A 208 4.28 -9.07 -6.00
N LEU A 209 3.62 -9.46 -4.91
CA LEU A 209 3.24 -10.85 -4.65
C LEU A 209 1.81 -11.17 -5.09
N GLU A 210 1.07 -10.20 -5.64
CA GLU A 210 -0.31 -10.35 -6.09
C GLU A 210 -1.25 -10.84 -4.97
N VAL A 211 -1.26 -10.11 -3.84
CA VAL A 211 -2.23 -10.33 -2.74
C VAL A 211 -3.61 -9.89 -3.19
N SER A 212 -4.64 -10.69 -2.92
CA SER A 212 -6.01 -10.32 -3.28
C SER A 212 -6.49 -9.05 -2.58
N PRO A 213 -7.32 -8.20 -3.22
CA PRO A 213 -7.76 -6.92 -2.64
C PRO A 213 -8.49 -7.06 -1.30
N SER A 214 -9.27 -8.13 -1.10
CA SER A 214 -9.94 -8.38 0.18
C SER A 214 -8.96 -8.69 1.31
N VAL A 215 -7.89 -9.44 1.02
CA VAL A 215 -6.85 -9.76 2.01
C VAL A 215 -5.99 -8.54 2.30
N LEU A 216 -5.65 -7.76 1.26
CA LEU A 216 -4.97 -6.47 1.39
C LEU A 216 -5.76 -5.53 2.33
N ALA A 217 -7.07 -5.38 2.11
CA ALA A 217 -7.93 -4.54 2.93
C ALA A 217 -8.05 -5.06 4.37
N ALA A 218 -8.24 -6.37 4.54
CA ALA A 218 -8.31 -7.02 5.85
C ALA A 218 -7.01 -6.86 6.65
N GLY A 219 -5.87 -6.96 5.97
CA GLY A 219 -4.54 -6.79 6.55
C GLY A 219 -4.28 -5.34 6.96
N LEU A 220 -4.63 -4.35 6.14
CA LEU A 220 -4.53 -2.93 6.54
C LEU A 220 -5.43 -2.59 7.73
N ALA A 221 -6.64 -3.15 7.76
CA ALA A 221 -7.56 -2.95 8.87
C ALA A 221 -7.00 -3.52 10.17
N ALA A 222 -6.51 -4.77 10.14
CA ALA A 222 -5.88 -5.40 11.29
C ALA A 222 -4.60 -4.66 11.73
N ASP A 223 -3.73 -4.31 10.77
CA ASP A 223 -2.45 -3.63 11.00
C ASP A 223 -2.63 -2.28 11.68
N ASN A 224 -3.60 -1.46 11.27
CA ASN A 224 -3.80 -0.15 11.88
C ASN A 224 -4.23 -0.25 13.35
N ILE A 225 -5.03 -1.25 13.72
CA ILE A 225 -5.39 -1.52 15.12
C ILE A 225 -4.15 -1.98 15.90
N ILE A 226 -3.35 -2.87 15.32
CA ILE A 226 -2.09 -3.35 15.92
C ILE A 226 -1.09 -2.21 16.12
N CYS A 227 -0.93 -1.35 15.12
CA CYS A 227 -0.09 -0.15 15.20
C CYS A 227 -0.56 0.78 16.31
N ALA A 228 -1.88 1.02 16.46
CA ALA A 228 -2.41 1.83 17.55
C ALA A 228 -2.06 1.24 18.93
N LEU A 229 -2.30 -0.06 19.13
CA LEU A 229 -1.95 -0.76 20.38
C LEU A 229 -0.44 -0.73 20.64
N TYR A 230 0.36 -0.93 19.60
CA TYR A 230 1.81 -0.91 19.67
C TYR A 230 2.33 0.48 20.05
N PHE A 231 1.88 1.55 19.38
CA PHE A 231 2.28 2.92 19.70
C PHE A 231 1.89 3.29 21.14
N THR A 232 0.68 2.95 21.58
CA THR A 232 0.28 3.12 22.98
C THR A 232 1.25 2.40 23.93
N SER A 233 1.65 1.18 23.59
CA SER A 233 2.58 0.38 24.42
C SER A 233 3.97 1.00 24.50
N ILE A 234 4.57 1.40 23.37
CA ILE A 234 5.91 2.01 23.39
C ILE A 234 5.89 3.40 24.02
N PHE A 235 4.79 4.17 23.91
CA PHE A 235 4.63 5.43 24.64
C PHE A 235 4.49 5.20 26.15
N ALA A 236 3.78 4.15 26.57
CA ALA A 236 3.67 3.79 27.99
C ALA A 236 5.03 3.39 28.58
N ILE A 237 5.85 2.65 27.82
CA ILE A 237 7.24 2.34 28.22
C ILE A 237 8.08 3.63 28.28
N ALA A 238 7.96 4.48 27.25
CA ALA A 238 8.66 5.75 27.16
C ALA A 238 8.30 6.71 28.31
N ALA A 239 7.09 6.62 28.88
CA ALA A 239 6.61 7.49 29.95
C ALA A 239 7.57 7.55 31.16
N ARG A 240 8.30 6.47 31.44
CA ARG A 240 9.25 6.37 32.55
C ARG A 240 10.61 7.00 32.28
N ILE A 241 10.88 7.39 31.04
CA ILE A 241 12.17 7.96 30.62
C ILE A 241 12.03 9.48 30.56
N PRO A 242 12.89 10.24 31.26
CA PRO A 242 12.84 11.70 31.29
C PRO A 242 13.19 12.33 29.93
N ALA A 243 12.84 13.61 29.79
CA ALA A 243 13.30 14.44 28.67
C ALA A 243 14.81 14.66 28.75
N GLU A 244 15.43 15.08 27.64
CA GLU A 244 16.83 15.47 27.64
C GLU A 244 16.99 16.82 28.34
N ASP A 245 18.04 16.97 29.17
CA ASP A 245 18.39 18.26 29.76
C ASP A 245 18.79 19.20 28.63
N HIS A 246 18.15 20.37 28.56
CA HIS A 246 18.45 21.40 27.56
C HIS A 246 19.87 21.96 27.78
N SER A 247 20.87 21.26 27.27
CA SER A 247 22.24 21.76 27.19
C SER A 247 22.84 21.38 25.83
N VAL A 248 22.91 22.41 24.98
CA VAL A 248 23.71 22.52 23.75
C VAL A 248 23.42 21.48 22.65
N GLY A 249 22.78 21.93 21.57
CA GLY A 249 23.09 21.42 20.24
C GLY A 249 21.89 21.11 19.34
N GLY A 250 21.35 22.16 18.72
CA GLY A 250 20.53 22.04 17.53
C GLY A 250 19.16 22.69 17.69
N ASP A 251 19.09 24.00 17.44
CA ASP A 251 17.95 24.54 16.70
C ASP A 251 17.91 23.80 15.36
N SER A 252 17.34 22.59 15.35
CA SER A 252 16.75 22.07 14.14
C SER A 252 15.43 22.79 13.99
N ASP A 253 15.56 24.05 13.62
CA ASP A 253 14.49 24.87 13.12
C ASP A 253 14.01 24.14 11.85
N HIS A 254 13.09 23.20 12.03
CA HIS A 254 12.31 22.61 10.94
C HIS A 254 11.35 23.70 10.47
N HIS A 255 11.93 24.74 9.88
CA HIS A 255 11.24 25.64 9.00
C HIS A 255 10.59 24.75 7.94
N GLN A 256 9.29 24.55 8.07
CA GLN A 256 8.44 24.09 6.99
C GLN A 256 8.70 25.08 5.85
N GLN A 257 9.57 24.70 4.91
CA GLN A 257 9.81 25.55 3.76
C GLN A 257 8.46 25.74 3.07
N PRO A 258 8.09 26.98 2.74
CA PRO A 258 6.78 27.25 2.15
C PRO A 258 6.62 26.38 0.91
N VAL A 259 5.45 25.75 0.77
CA VAL A 259 5.12 24.94 -0.39
C VAL A 259 5.12 25.86 -1.61
N VAL A 260 6.15 25.72 -2.44
CA VAL A 260 6.24 26.45 -3.70
C VAL A 260 5.53 25.61 -4.76
N LEU A 261 4.53 26.20 -5.40
CA LEU A 261 3.73 25.53 -6.44
C LEU A 261 4.61 24.98 -7.58
N ALA A 262 5.65 25.72 -7.98
CA ALA A 262 6.60 25.28 -8.99
C ALA A 262 7.35 24.00 -8.56
N HIS A 263 7.77 23.90 -7.30
CA HIS A 263 8.42 22.69 -6.79
C HIS A 263 7.46 21.49 -6.77
N SER A 264 6.17 21.69 -6.48
CA SER A 264 5.18 20.60 -6.57
C SER A 264 4.99 20.12 -8.02
N ALA A 265 4.98 21.01 -9.00
CA ALA A 265 4.89 20.63 -10.42
C ALA A 265 6.14 19.86 -10.89
N VAL A 266 7.34 20.33 -10.52
CA VAL A 266 8.60 19.64 -10.85
C VAL A 266 8.69 18.29 -10.13
N ALA A 267 8.27 18.22 -8.86
CA ALA A 267 8.20 16.99 -8.10
C ALA A 267 7.32 15.94 -8.79
N MET A 268 6.14 16.34 -9.24
CA MET A 268 5.22 15.50 -9.98
C MET A 268 5.82 15.01 -11.31
N ALA A 269 6.43 15.90 -12.10
CA ALA A 269 7.06 15.53 -13.35
C ALA A 269 8.23 14.55 -13.15
N ALA A 270 9.08 14.80 -12.16
CA ALA A 270 10.17 13.91 -11.79
C ALA A 270 9.65 12.54 -11.32
N ALA A 271 8.61 12.52 -10.48
CA ALA A 271 7.98 11.29 -10.00
C ALA A 271 7.41 10.45 -11.17
N PHE A 272 6.73 11.07 -12.14
CA PHE A 272 6.27 10.38 -13.36
C PHE A 272 7.42 9.84 -14.21
N ALA A 273 8.50 10.61 -14.38
CA ALA A 273 9.67 10.17 -15.11
C ALA A 273 10.33 8.94 -14.44
N ILE A 274 10.43 8.95 -13.11
CA ILE A 274 10.91 7.81 -12.33
C ILE A 274 9.97 6.60 -12.48
N CYS A 275 8.66 6.80 -12.42
CA CYS A 275 7.68 5.73 -12.62
C CYS A 275 7.82 5.08 -14.01
N LYS A 276 7.96 5.89 -15.06
CA LYS A 276 8.19 5.41 -16.43
C LYS A 276 9.50 4.62 -16.52
N ALA A 277 10.59 5.15 -15.94
CA ALA A 277 11.87 4.46 -15.91
C ALA A 277 11.81 3.13 -15.15
N GLY A 278 11.11 3.08 -14.02
CA GLY A 278 10.92 1.85 -13.24
C GLY A 278 10.08 0.81 -13.95
N LYS A 279 8.97 1.21 -14.61
CA LYS A 279 8.18 0.30 -15.44
C LYS A 279 8.99 -0.23 -16.63
N LEU A 280 9.77 0.63 -17.31
CA LEU A 280 10.66 0.20 -18.39
C LEU A 280 11.72 -0.78 -17.90
N ALA A 281 12.38 -0.48 -16.77
CA ALA A 281 13.37 -1.36 -16.16
C ALA A 281 12.78 -2.72 -15.80
N THR A 282 11.55 -2.74 -15.26
CA THR A 282 10.83 -3.99 -14.94
C THR A 282 10.60 -4.86 -16.18
N THR A 283 10.16 -4.24 -17.28
CA THR A 283 9.95 -4.95 -18.55
C THR A 283 11.27 -5.49 -19.11
N VAL A 284 12.35 -4.72 -19.04
CA VAL A 284 13.69 -5.14 -19.52
C VAL A 284 14.25 -6.27 -18.65
N LEU A 285 14.05 -6.22 -17.34
CA LEU A 285 14.51 -7.25 -16.41
C LEU A 285 13.63 -8.50 -16.40
N GLY A 286 12.41 -8.43 -16.94
CA GLY A 286 11.48 -9.55 -17.02
C GLY A 286 11.01 -10.06 -15.66
N VAL A 287 10.86 -9.17 -14.67
CA VAL A 287 10.43 -9.52 -13.30
C VAL A 287 8.93 -9.18 -13.13
N PRO A 288 8.03 -10.18 -13.15
CA PRO A 288 6.60 -9.94 -12.88
C PRO A 288 6.41 -9.32 -11.49
N GLY A 289 5.53 -8.32 -11.37
CA GLY A 289 5.31 -7.60 -10.11
C GLY A 289 6.48 -6.71 -9.65
N GLY A 290 7.54 -6.57 -10.45
CA GLY A 290 8.74 -5.80 -10.10
C GLY A 290 8.64 -4.28 -10.24
N SER A 291 7.48 -3.75 -10.66
CA SER A 291 7.22 -2.33 -10.94
C SER A 291 7.59 -1.43 -9.76
N LEU A 292 6.91 -1.60 -8.62
CA LEU A 292 7.12 -0.76 -7.44
C LEU A 292 8.53 -0.93 -6.85
N PRO A 293 9.09 -2.14 -6.71
CA PRO A 293 10.49 -2.31 -6.30
C PRO A 293 11.47 -1.56 -7.22
N CYS A 294 11.31 -1.64 -8.53
CA CYS A 294 12.19 -0.92 -9.47
C CYS A 294 12.05 0.60 -9.32
N ILE A 295 10.82 1.10 -9.17
CA ILE A 295 10.56 2.54 -8.93
C ILE A 295 11.24 2.99 -7.63
N THR A 296 11.08 2.23 -6.54
CA THR A 296 11.74 2.48 -5.25
C THR A 296 13.26 2.49 -5.40
N ALA A 297 13.85 1.52 -6.09
CA ALA A 297 15.30 1.45 -6.31
C ALA A 297 15.81 2.70 -7.05
N ILE A 298 15.12 3.11 -8.12
CA ILE A 298 15.51 4.27 -8.92
C ILE A 298 15.42 5.56 -8.11
N VAL A 299 14.31 5.82 -7.40
CA VAL A 299 14.19 7.06 -6.60
C VAL A 299 15.20 7.09 -5.46
N VAL A 300 15.45 5.97 -4.78
CA VAL A 300 16.45 5.91 -3.70
C VAL A 300 17.85 6.15 -4.25
N ALA A 301 18.19 5.57 -5.40
CA ALA A 301 19.46 5.82 -6.08
C ALA A 301 19.59 7.31 -6.45
N LEU A 302 18.57 7.91 -7.06
CA LEU A 302 18.59 9.33 -7.42
C LEU A 302 18.65 10.24 -6.19
N ALA A 303 17.90 9.94 -5.13
CA ALA A 303 17.89 10.73 -3.89
C ALA A 303 19.24 10.65 -3.16
N THR A 304 19.96 9.53 -3.32
CA THR A 304 21.30 9.35 -2.76
C THR A 304 22.40 9.98 -3.62
N LEU A 305 22.27 9.94 -4.95
CA LEU A 305 23.24 10.50 -5.89
C LEU A 305 23.09 12.02 -6.05
N PHE A 306 21.87 12.53 -5.97
CA PHE A 306 21.51 13.93 -6.20
C PHE A 306 20.66 14.52 -5.05
N PRO A 307 21.13 14.45 -3.79
CA PRO A 307 20.32 14.79 -2.61
C PRO A 307 19.89 16.25 -2.57
N CYS A 308 20.70 17.19 -3.08
CA CYS A 308 20.33 18.60 -3.13
C CYS A 308 19.16 18.86 -4.08
N HIS A 309 19.12 18.17 -5.24
CA HIS A 309 18.09 18.40 -6.24
C HIS A 309 16.74 17.83 -5.82
N LEU A 310 16.71 16.57 -5.34
CA LEU A 310 15.47 15.95 -4.90
C LEU A 310 15.05 16.43 -3.50
N GLY A 311 16.00 16.71 -2.61
CA GLY A 311 15.71 17.18 -1.25
C GLY A 311 14.98 18.52 -1.21
N VAL A 312 15.23 19.42 -2.17
CA VAL A 312 14.49 20.70 -2.32
C VAL A 312 13.05 20.49 -2.75
N LEU A 313 12.76 19.43 -3.51
CA LEU A 313 11.40 19.13 -3.98
C LEU A 313 10.54 18.45 -2.92
N ALA A 314 11.17 17.76 -1.96
CA ALA A 314 10.46 16.91 -1.01
C ALA A 314 9.38 17.62 -0.16
N PRO A 315 9.61 18.81 0.43
CA PRO A 315 8.57 19.50 1.21
C PRO A 315 7.30 19.79 0.39
N SER A 316 7.45 20.03 -0.91
CA SER A 316 6.34 20.25 -1.84
C SER A 316 5.73 18.96 -2.39
N ALA A 317 6.44 17.83 -2.29
CA ALA A 317 6.03 16.51 -2.78
C ALA A 317 5.25 15.72 -1.71
N GLU A 318 5.66 15.81 -0.45
CA GLU A 318 5.08 15.06 0.67
C GLU A 318 3.55 15.23 0.80
N PRO A 319 2.96 16.45 0.78
CA PRO A 319 1.52 16.61 0.88
C PRO A 319 0.75 15.96 -0.28
N VAL A 320 1.31 16.03 -1.49
CA VAL A 320 0.71 15.40 -2.68
C VAL A 320 0.73 13.89 -2.50
N ALA A 321 1.86 13.32 -2.08
CA ALA A 321 1.98 11.88 -1.86
C ALA A 321 0.99 11.35 -0.82
N VAL A 322 0.78 12.09 0.28
CA VAL A 322 -0.21 11.76 1.32
C VAL A 322 -1.63 11.74 0.72
N ILE A 323 -2.00 12.70 -0.12
CA ILE A 323 -3.31 12.72 -0.79
C ILE A 323 -3.46 11.49 -1.70
N LEU A 324 -2.43 11.18 -2.51
CA LEU A 324 -2.46 10.01 -3.42
C LEU A 324 -2.60 8.70 -2.65
N MET A 325 -1.84 8.53 -1.56
CA MET A 325 -1.96 7.36 -0.69
C MET A 325 -3.36 7.25 -0.07
N GLN A 326 -3.96 8.39 0.29
CA GLN A 326 -5.28 8.39 0.88
C GLN A 326 -6.38 7.99 -0.11
N VAL A 327 -6.27 8.44 -1.36
CA VAL A 327 -7.12 8.00 -2.46
C VAL A 327 -6.93 6.50 -2.73
N PHE A 328 -5.69 6.01 -2.68
CA PHE A 328 -5.39 4.58 -2.77
C PHE A 328 -6.10 3.77 -1.67
N PHE A 329 -6.03 4.21 -0.40
CA PHE A 329 -6.71 3.53 0.69
C PHE A 329 -8.23 3.48 0.52
N ALA A 330 -8.83 4.54 -0.04
CA ALA A 330 -10.25 4.55 -0.39
C ALA A 330 -10.58 3.47 -1.45
N VAL A 331 -9.74 3.31 -2.47
CA VAL A 331 -9.88 2.25 -3.50
C VAL A 331 -9.74 0.86 -2.90
N VAL A 332 -8.79 0.65 -1.99
CA VAL A 332 -8.62 -0.64 -1.30
C VAL A 332 -9.88 -1.02 -0.54
N GLY A 333 -10.46 -0.06 0.20
CA GLY A 333 -11.74 -0.26 0.88
C GLY A 333 -12.87 -0.60 -0.10
N ALA A 334 -13.02 0.19 -1.16
CA ALA A 334 -14.12 0.04 -2.12
C ALA A 334 -14.08 -1.28 -2.91
N ASN A 335 -12.89 -1.83 -3.17
CA ASN A 335 -12.70 -3.14 -3.78
C ASN A 335 -12.75 -4.31 -2.76
N GLY A 336 -12.80 -4.02 -1.46
CA GLY A 336 -12.87 -5.02 -0.41
C GLY A 336 -14.28 -5.63 -0.26
N SER A 337 -14.35 -6.77 0.42
CA SER A 337 -15.60 -7.42 0.80
C SER A 337 -15.70 -7.52 2.32
N ILE A 338 -16.77 -6.99 2.91
CA ILE A 338 -16.94 -6.97 4.38
C ILE A 338 -16.98 -8.38 4.97
N GLY A 339 -17.62 -9.33 4.28
CA GLY A 339 -17.68 -10.72 4.71
C GLY A 339 -16.29 -11.37 4.74
N ASN A 340 -15.51 -11.15 3.68
CA ASN A 340 -14.14 -11.66 3.62
C ASN A 340 -13.29 -11.03 4.71
N VAL A 341 -13.33 -9.70 4.86
CA VAL A 341 -12.60 -8.96 5.91
C VAL A 341 -12.92 -9.51 7.30
N ILE A 342 -14.20 -9.67 7.65
CA ILE A 342 -14.59 -10.21 8.97
C ILE A 342 -14.07 -11.65 9.16
N SER A 343 -14.06 -12.47 8.11
CA SER A 343 -13.59 -13.86 8.19
C SER A 343 -12.06 -14.01 8.24
N THR A 344 -11.31 -13.12 7.56
CA THR A 344 -9.85 -13.23 7.46
C THR A 344 -9.11 -12.38 8.48
N SER A 345 -9.64 -11.19 8.83
CA SER A 345 -8.99 -10.26 9.75
C SER A 345 -8.61 -10.85 11.11
N PRO A 346 -9.37 -11.75 11.76
CA PRO A 346 -8.96 -12.31 13.05
C PRO A 346 -7.64 -13.07 12.98
N SER A 347 -7.42 -13.85 11.91
CA SER A 347 -6.18 -14.60 11.72
C SER A 347 -5.00 -13.67 11.43
N ILE A 348 -5.20 -12.63 10.61
CA ILE A 348 -4.18 -11.63 10.32
C ILE A 348 -3.84 -10.82 11.57
N PHE A 349 -4.85 -10.43 12.36
CA PHE A 349 -4.69 -9.71 13.62
C PHE A 349 -3.90 -10.53 14.64
N ALA A 350 -4.22 -11.81 14.80
CA ALA A 350 -3.48 -12.71 15.68
C ALA A 350 -2.01 -12.85 15.23
N PHE A 351 -1.78 -13.04 13.93
CA PHE A 351 -0.43 -13.09 13.36
C PHE A 351 0.35 -11.79 13.64
N ALA A 352 -0.23 -10.64 13.31
CA ALA A 352 0.40 -9.33 13.49
C ALA A 352 0.66 -9.01 14.98
N SER A 353 -0.23 -9.44 15.87
CA SER A 353 -0.05 -9.33 17.33
C SER A 353 1.18 -10.09 17.80
N VAL A 354 1.33 -11.36 17.39
CA VAL A 354 2.49 -12.18 17.73
C VAL A 354 3.76 -11.58 17.14
N GLN A 355 3.73 -11.19 15.86
CA GLN A 355 4.87 -10.59 15.18
C GLN A 355 5.37 -9.33 15.91
N ILE A 356 4.47 -8.39 16.20
CA ILE A 356 4.86 -7.10 16.82
C ILE A 356 5.27 -7.27 18.28
N ALA A 357 4.68 -8.23 18.99
CA ALA A 357 5.09 -8.57 20.35
C ALA A 357 6.51 -9.12 20.37
N VAL A 358 6.82 -10.09 19.49
CA VAL A 358 8.17 -10.64 19.35
C VAL A 358 9.16 -9.55 18.90
N HIS A 359 8.76 -8.69 17.95
CA HIS A 359 9.56 -7.54 17.53
C HIS A 359 9.96 -6.67 18.73
N LEU A 360 9.01 -6.24 19.55
CA LEU A 360 9.27 -5.39 20.70
C LEU A 360 10.13 -6.10 21.75
N LEU A 361 9.81 -7.36 22.06
CA LEU A 361 10.53 -8.16 23.05
C LEU A 361 11.98 -8.39 22.65
N VAL A 362 12.23 -8.77 21.40
CA VAL A 362 13.58 -9.02 20.88
C VAL A 362 14.34 -7.70 20.77
N THR A 363 13.73 -6.64 20.25
CA THR A 363 14.39 -5.32 20.12
C THR A 363 14.82 -4.78 21.47
N LEU A 364 13.94 -4.80 22.48
CA LEU A 364 14.28 -4.33 23.82
C LEU A 364 15.22 -5.31 24.55
N GLY A 365 14.95 -6.61 24.48
CA GLY A 365 15.73 -7.63 25.18
C GLY A 365 17.17 -7.72 24.67
N VAL A 366 17.34 -7.94 23.37
CA VAL A 366 18.67 -8.02 22.73
C VAL A 366 19.33 -6.65 22.72
N GLY A 367 18.59 -5.57 22.48
CA GLY A 367 19.14 -4.22 22.48
C GLY A 367 19.73 -3.83 23.83
N ASN A 368 19.03 -4.15 24.93
CA ASN A 368 19.54 -3.94 26.28
C ASN A 368 20.77 -4.82 26.57
N LEU A 369 20.80 -6.07 26.08
CA LEU A 369 21.96 -6.95 26.21
C LEU A 369 23.19 -6.41 25.47
N LEU A 370 22.99 -5.73 24.34
CA LEU A 370 24.03 -5.04 23.59
C LEU A 370 24.42 -3.67 24.18
N GLY A 371 23.86 -3.30 25.34
CA GLY A 371 24.15 -2.03 26.01
C GLY A 371 23.54 -0.79 25.35
N LEU A 372 22.56 -0.96 24.45
CA LEU A 372 21.86 0.15 23.82
C LEU A 372 20.83 0.77 24.77
N HIS A 373 20.77 2.09 24.82
CA HIS A 373 19.81 2.79 25.67
C HIS A 373 18.36 2.56 25.22
N THR A 374 17.46 2.27 26.17
CA THR A 374 16.03 2.07 25.92
C THR A 374 15.41 3.19 25.10
N LYS A 375 15.77 4.45 25.38
CA LYS A 375 15.33 5.63 24.62
C LYS A 375 15.59 5.48 23.11
N LEU A 376 16.81 5.08 22.77
CA LEU A 376 17.27 4.88 21.40
C LEU A 376 16.58 3.67 20.76
N LEU A 377 16.41 2.57 21.52
CA LEU A 377 15.68 1.38 21.07
C LEU A 377 14.21 1.68 20.77
N LEU A 378 13.54 2.49 21.60
CA LEU A 378 12.14 2.87 21.38
C LEU A 378 11.96 3.71 20.12
N ILE A 379 12.85 4.69 19.86
CA ILE A 379 12.78 5.48 18.62
C ILE A 379 13.10 4.61 17.40
N ALA A 380 14.10 3.75 17.46
CA ALA A 380 14.39 2.81 16.38
C ALA A 380 13.21 1.87 16.09
N SER A 381 12.63 1.27 17.14
CA SER A 381 11.47 0.39 17.06
C SER A 381 10.22 1.12 16.54
N ASN A 382 10.07 2.40 16.86
CA ASN A 382 9.02 3.24 16.28
C ASN A 382 9.30 3.55 14.80
N ALA A 383 10.54 3.86 14.44
CA ALA A 383 10.93 4.10 13.06
C ALA A 383 10.71 2.86 12.16
N ASN A 384 10.94 1.64 12.67
CA ASN A 384 10.61 0.39 11.96
C ASN A 384 9.10 0.29 11.68
N VAL A 385 8.29 0.43 12.72
CA VAL A 385 6.86 0.10 12.66
C VAL A 385 6.03 1.24 12.08
N GLY A 386 6.34 2.49 12.42
CA GLY A 386 5.58 3.66 12.02
C GLY A 386 6.26 4.56 10.98
N GLY A 387 7.57 4.44 10.82
CA GLY A 387 8.32 5.23 9.83
C GLY A 387 8.75 6.62 10.33
N PRO A 388 9.11 7.52 9.39
CA PRO A 388 9.76 8.79 9.72
C PRO A 388 8.90 9.72 10.58
N THR A 389 7.59 9.79 10.28
CA THR A 389 6.66 10.75 10.89
C THR A 389 6.36 10.40 12.34
N THR A 390 6.15 9.12 12.65
CA THR A 390 5.84 8.65 14.02
C THR A 390 7.07 8.66 14.92
N ALA A 391 8.25 8.34 14.37
CA ALA A 391 9.52 8.43 15.08
C ALA A 391 9.83 9.89 15.47
N CYS A 392 9.69 10.82 14.52
CA CYS A 392 9.75 12.25 14.78
C CYS A 392 8.75 12.68 15.85
N GLY A 393 7.48 12.28 15.70
CA GLY A 393 6.41 12.64 16.63
C GLY A 393 6.70 12.18 18.07
N MET A 394 7.20 10.96 18.25
CA MET A 394 7.60 10.46 19.56
C MET A 394 8.80 11.20 20.14
N ALA A 395 9.86 11.40 19.35
CA ALA A 395 11.05 12.12 19.80
C ALA A 395 10.69 13.53 20.27
N THR A 396 9.87 14.26 19.50
CA THR A 396 9.36 15.58 19.89
C THR A 396 8.48 15.53 21.13
N ALA A 397 7.50 14.62 21.19
CA ALA A 397 6.57 14.51 22.31
C ALA A 397 7.26 14.14 23.63
N LYS A 398 8.39 13.42 23.56
CA LYS A 398 9.18 12.99 24.72
C LYS A 398 10.32 13.93 25.08
N GLY A 399 10.56 14.99 24.30
CA GLY A 399 11.69 15.91 24.52
C GLY A 399 13.05 15.25 24.27
N TRP A 400 13.13 14.34 23.29
CA TRP A 400 14.36 13.67 22.85
C TRP A 400 14.84 14.29 21.54
N THR A 401 15.14 15.59 21.56
CA THR A 401 15.41 16.40 20.36
C THR A 401 16.62 15.86 19.58
N SER A 402 17.61 15.30 20.27
CA SER A 402 18.79 14.68 19.63
C SER A 402 18.44 13.50 18.71
N LEU A 403 17.28 12.85 18.92
CA LEU A 403 16.84 11.67 18.18
C LEU A 403 15.82 11.98 17.07
N VAL A 404 15.37 13.24 16.91
CA VAL A 404 14.39 13.62 15.88
C VAL A 404 14.94 13.33 14.49
N VAL A 405 16.09 13.91 14.14
CA VAL A 405 16.70 13.73 12.81
C VAL A 405 17.14 12.28 12.59
N PRO A 406 17.86 11.61 13.52
CA PRO A 406 18.19 10.19 13.38
C PRO A 406 16.96 9.29 13.20
N GLY A 407 15.87 9.53 13.95
CA GLY A 407 14.64 8.76 13.84
C GLY A 407 13.94 8.91 12.49
N ILE A 408 13.87 10.14 11.95
CA ILE A 408 13.37 10.40 10.60
C ILE A 408 14.19 9.61 9.57
N LEU A 409 15.52 9.73 9.63
CA LEU A 409 16.42 9.08 8.69
C LEU A 409 16.33 7.55 8.76
N ALA A 410 16.23 6.97 9.95
CA ALA A 410 16.02 5.53 10.12
C ALA A 410 14.67 5.07 9.52
N GLY A 411 13.61 5.84 9.72
CA GLY A 411 12.32 5.55 9.09
C GLY A 411 12.41 5.58 7.56
N ILE A 412 13.10 6.57 6.99
CA ILE A 412 13.29 6.70 5.54
C ILE A 412 14.11 5.52 5.00
N PHE A 413 15.14 5.10 5.75
CA PHE A 413 15.91 3.91 5.44
C PHE A 413 15.04 2.65 5.41
N GLY A 414 14.13 2.49 6.38
CA GLY A 414 13.14 1.44 6.39
C GLY A 414 12.28 1.43 5.13
N ILE A 415 11.76 2.59 4.71
CA ILE A 415 10.98 2.71 3.48
C ILE A 415 11.81 2.23 2.28
N ALA A 416 13.09 2.62 2.20
CA ALA A 416 13.97 2.26 1.10
C ALA A 416 14.26 0.75 0.97
N ILE A 417 14.37 0.02 2.09
CA ILE A 417 14.84 -1.38 2.07
C ILE A 417 13.74 -2.43 2.23
N ALA A 418 12.65 -2.14 2.96
CA ALA A 418 11.79 -3.21 3.44
C ALA A 418 11.02 -3.93 2.33
N THR A 419 10.67 -3.23 1.25
CA THR A 419 10.01 -3.87 0.08
C THR A 419 10.86 -5.02 -0.47
N PHE A 420 12.16 -4.79 -0.66
CA PHE A 420 13.08 -5.81 -1.17
C PHE A 420 13.24 -6.95 -0.17
N MET A 421 13.39 -6.63 1.12
CA MET A 421 13.47 -7.63 2.18
C MET A 421 12.21 -8.50 2.24
N GLY A 422 11.02 -7.90 2.18
CA GLY A 422 9.74 -8.60 2.23
C GLY A 422 9.53 -9.53 1.05
N ILE A 423 9.82 -9.07 -0.18
CA ILE A 423 9.72 -9.92 -1.38
C ILE A 423 10.71 -11.08 -1.32
N ALA A 424 11.98 -10.79 -1.03
CA ALA A 424 13.01 -11.82 -0.95
C ALA A 424 12.69 -12.85 0.13
N PHE A 425 12.33 -12.39 1.33
CA PHE A 425 12.00 -13.26 2.45
C PHE A 425 10.73 -14.08 2.19
N GLY A 426 9.71 -13.45 1.60
CA GLY A 426 8.46 -14.11 1.22
C GLY A 426 8.69 -15.25 0.23
N LEU A 427 9.44 -14.99 -0.85
CA LEU A 427 9.70 -15.97 -1.91
C LEU A 427 10.68 -17.07 -1.49
N LEU A 428 11.72 -16.72 -0.72
CA LEU A 428 12.77 -17.67 -0.35
C LEU A 428 12.39 -18.53 0.85
N LEU A 429 11.65 -17.99 1.83
CA LEU A 429 11.34 -18.70 3.07
C LEU A 429 9.84 -18.96 3.22
N LEU A 430 9.01 -17.92 3.34
CA LEU A 430 7.60 -18.08 3.75
C LEU A 430 6.79 -18.93 2.77
N LYS A 431 7.05 -18.79 1.45
CA LYS A 431 6.42 -19.59 0.42
C LYS A 431 6.68 -21.10 0.58
N HIS A 432 7.84 -21.49 1.11
CA HIS A 432 8.20 -22.89 1.34
C HIS A 432 7.69 -23.43 2.68
N MET A 433 7.28 -22.55 3.59
CA MET A 433 6.69 -22.90 4.89
C MET A 433 5.16 -23.05 4.84
N ALA A 434 4.52 -22.47 3.81
CA ALA A 434 3.07 -22.46 3.59
C ALA A 434 2.60 -23.74 2.92
#